data_AF-A0A916T3M2-F1
#
_entry.id   AF-A0A916T3M2-F1
#
_cell.length_a   1.000
_cell.length_b   1.000
_cell.length_c   1.000
_cell.angle_alpha   90.00
_cell.angle_beta   90.00
_cell.angle_gamma   90.00
#
_symmetry.space_group_name_H-M   'P 1'
#
loop_
_entity.id
_entity.type
_entity.pdbx_description
1 polymer ?
#
loop_
_entity_poly.entity_id
_entity_poly.type
_entity_poly.pdbx_seq_one_letter_code
_entity_poly.pdbx_strand_id
1 'polypeptide(L)' 'MHTRSRPATRVPDGTSGSDLREIVRRAVVSGAGEVSTEALLREIGSGRYRVEVAEVGQYL' A
#
# COMPACT_ATOMS: atom_id res chain seq x y z
N MET A 1 -15.01 26.91 -3.33
CA MET A 1 -13.68 26.31 -3.07
C MET A 1 -13.89 24.99 -2.32
N HIS A 2 -13.73 23.84 -2.98
CA HIS A 2 -13.79 22.54 -2.31
C HIS A 2 -12.43 22.27 -1.68
N THR A 3 -12.33 22.34 -0.35
CA THR A 3 -11.13 21.87 0.36
C THR A 3 -11.12 20.35 0.26
N ARG A 4 -10.38 19.77 -0.69
CA ARG A 4 -10.11 18.33 -0.70
C ARG A 4 -9.17 18.03 0.47
N SER A 5 -9.74 17.77 1.65
CA SER A 5 -9.00 17.18 2.76
C SER A 5 -8.48 15.82 2.29
N ARG A 6 -7.19 15.73 1.98
CA ARG A 6 -6.53 14.46 1.71
C ARG A 6 -6.34 13.78 3.06
N PRO A 7 -6.99 12.65 3.35
CA PRO A 7 -6.73 11.96 4.60
C PRO A 7 -5.24 11.59 4.64
N ALA A 8 -4.61 11.77 5.80
CA ALA A 8 -3.31 11.20 6.06
C ALA A 8 -3.48 9.68 6.13
N THR A 9 -3.40 9.00 4.98
CA THR A 9 -3.44 7.54 4.96
C THR A 9 -2.10 7.04 5.49
N ARG A 10 -2.14 6.39 6.64
CA ARG A 10 -1.00 5.73 7.22
C ARG A 10 -0.98 4.27 6.76
N VAL A 11 0.21 3.78 6.41
CA VAL A 11 0.41 2.35 6.22
C VAL A 11 0.12 1.64 7.56
N PRO A 12 -0.62 0.51 7.58
CA PRO A 12 -0.91 -0.20 8.81
C PRO A 12 0.35 -0.52 9.62
N ASP A 13 0.28 -0.39 10.94
CA ASP A 13 1.36 -0.81 11.82
C ASP A 13 1.65 -2.32 11.61
N GLY A 14 2.92 -2.72 11.65
CA GLY A 14 3.35 -4.11 11.38
C GLY A 14 3.57 -4.46 9.91
N THR A 15 3.44 -3.50 8.99
CA THR A 15 3.75 -3.72 7.57
C THR A 15 5.25 -4.01 7.37
N SER A 16 5.57 -5.17 6.79
CA SER A 16 6.93 -5.61 6.48
C SER A 16 7.51 -4.91 5.24
N GLY A 17 8.81 -5.09 4.98
CA GLY A 17 9.44 -4.60 3.75
C GLY A 17 8.87 -5.25 2.49
N SER A 18 8.54 -6.56 2.54
CA SER A 18 7.92 -7.30 1.44
C SER A 18 6.55 -6.74 1.07
N ASP A 19 5.81 -6.36 2.10
CA ASP A 19 4.49 -5.80 2.01
C ASP A 19 4.47 -4.42 1.34
N LEU A 20 5.40 -3.55 1.75
CA LEU A 20 5.63 -2.27 1.07
C LEU A 20 5.98 -2.49 -0.40
N ARG A 21 6.82 -3.49 -0.70
CA ARG A 21 7.18 -3.85 -2.07
C ARG A 21 5.97 -4.25 -2.90
N GLU A 22 5.05 -5.02 -2.32
CA GLU A 22 3.82 -5.46 -3.00
C GLU A 22 2.84 -4.30 -3.21
N ILE A 23 2.66 -3.42 -2.21
CA ILE A 23 1.85 -2.20 -2.35
C ILE A 23 2.37 -1.33 -3.52
N VAL A 24 3.68 -1.11 -3.58
CA VAL A 24 4.30 -0.32 -4.66
C VAL A 24 4.14 -1.02 -6.00
N ARG A 25 4.37 -2.34 -6.08
CA ARG A 25 4.20 -3.12 -7.31
C ARG A 25 2.79 -2.96 -7.87
N ARG A 26 1.75 -3.06 -7.04
CA ARG A 26 0.35 -2.91 -7.46
C ARG A 26 0.04 -1.50 -7.93
N ALA A 27 0.56 -0.49 -7.23
CA ALA A 27 0.42 0.89 -7.67
C ALA A 27 1.05 1.13 -9.06
N VAL A 28 2.24 0.58 -9.30
CA VAL A 28 2.93 0.65 -10.62
C VAL A 28 2.11 -0.06 -11.70
N VAL A 29 1.66 -1.29 -11.44
CA VAL A 29 0.90 -2.10 -12.42
C VAL A 29 -0.43 -1.42 -12.75
N SER A 30 -1.13 -0.90 -11.74
CA SER A 30 -2.38 -0.16 -11.96
C SER A 30 -2.17 1.21 -12.61
N GLY A 31 -0.97 1.79 -12.47
CA GLY A 31 -0.58 3.08 -13.02
C GLY A 31 0.15 3.00 -14.35
N ALA A 32 0.07 1.89 -15.09
CA ALA A 32 0.74 1.69 -16.38
C ALA A 32 2.27 1.96 -16.35
N GLY A 33 2.93 1.67 -15.22
CA GLY A 33 4.36 1.90 -15.03
C GLY A 33 4.69 3.15 -14.21
N GLU A 34 3.71 4.00 -13.90
CA GLU A 34 3.90 5.22 -13.12
C GLU A 34 3.39 5.07 -11.68
N VAL A 35 4.10 5.71 -10.75
CA VAL A 35 3.69 5.78 -9.33
C VAL A 35 3.23 7.20 -9.03
N SER A 36 1.97 7.32 -8.62
CA SER A 36 1.43 8.56 -8.05
C SER A 36 1.02 8.36 -6.61
N THR A 37 1.03 9.45 -5.84
CA THR A 37 0.52 9.44 -4.46
C THR A 37 -0.94 8.98 -4.41
N GLU A 38 -1.78 9.38 -5.38
CA GLU A 38 -3.18 8.92 -5.43
C GLU A 38 -3.29 7.41 -5.65
N ALA A 39 -2.48 6.82 -6.53
CA ALA A 39 -2.48 5.38 -6.75
C ALA A 39 -2.04 4.63 -5.48
N LEU A 40 -0.99 5.10 -4.80
CA LEU A 40 -0.53 4.54 -3.53
C LEU A 40 -1.60 4.60 -2.44
N LEU A 41 -2.24 5.76 -2.25
CA LEU A 41 -3.30 5.94 -1.25
C LEU A 41 -4.52 5.06 -1.55
N ARG A 42 -4.86 4.85 -2.83
CA ARG A 42 -5.92 3.93 -3.25
C ARG A 42 -5.59 2.49 -2.90
N GLU A 43 -4.36 2.05 -3.14
CA GLU A 43 -3.96 0.67 -2.79
C GLU A 43 -3.96 0.45 -1.28
N ILE A 44 -3.40 1.38 -0.49
CA ILE A 44 -3.40 1.31 0.98
C ILE A 44 -4.84 1.36 1.52
N GLY A 45 -5.66 2.28 1.00
CA GLY A 45 -7.05 2.46 1.41
C GLY A 45 -8.01 1.36 0.92
N SER A 46 -7.60 0.53 -0.05
CA SER A 46 -8.44 -0.54 -0.59
C SER A 46 -8.71 -1.67 0.42
N GLY A 47 -7.90 -1.78 1.47
CA GLY A 47 -7.95 -2.89 2.44
C GLY A 47 -7.65 -4.27 1.84
N ARG A 48 -7.31 -4.32 0.54
CA ARG A 48 -6.89 -5.55 -0.16
C ARG A 48 -5.50 -5.98 0.25
N TYR A 49 -4.70 -5.03 0.71
CA TYR A 49 -3.44 -5.30 1.38
C TYR A 49 -3.74 -5.64 2.84
N ARG A 50 -3.77 -6.94 3.16
CA ARG A 50 -3.81 -7.44 4.54
C ARG A 50 -2.39 -7.84 4.89
N VAL A 51 -1.87 -7.26 5.97
CA VAL A 51 -0.65 -7.74 6.61
C VAL A 51 -0.97 -9.13 7.14
N GLU A 52 -0.65 -10.16 6.37
CA GLU A 52 -0.52 -11.49 6.92
C GLU A 52 0.86 -11.52 7.55
N VAL A 53 0.92 -11.19 8.84
CA VAL A 53 2.13 -11.43 9.64
C VAL A 53 2.35 -12.93 9.56
N ALA A 54 3.25 -13.36 8.68
CA ALA A 54 3.65 -14.75 8.64
C ALA A 54 4.09 -15.12 10.05
N GLU A 55 3.45 -16.14 10.64
CA GLU A 55 3.90 -16.68 11.90
C GLU A 55 5.40 -17.02 11.76
N VAL A 56 6.18 -16.55 12.73
CA VAL A 56 7.64 -16.54 12.73
C VAL A 56 8.20 -17.85 12.15
N GLY A 57 8.91 -17.76 11.00
CA GLY A 57 9.74 -18.88 10.51
C GLY A 57 9.68 -19.24 9.03
N GLN A 58 9.00 -18.49 8.16
CA GLN A 58 9.03 -18.78 6.71
C GLN A 58 9.87 -17.77 5.93
N TYR A 59 11.16 -18.11 5.79
CA TYR A 59 11.99 -17.64 4.68
C TYR A 59 12.19 -18.85 3.76
N LEU A 60 11.76 -18.72 2.49
CA LEU A 60 12.16 -19.62 1.40
C LEU A 60 13.55 -19.22 0.90
#